data_AF-A0AAN4PM70-F1
#
_entry.id   AF-A0AAN4PM70-F1
#
_cell.length_a   1.000
_cell.length_b   1.000
_cell.length_c   1.000
_cell.angle_alpha   90.00
_cell.angle_beta   90.00
_cell.angle_gamma   90.00
#
_symmetry.space_group_name_H-M   'P 1'
#
loop_
_entity.id
_entity.type
_entity.pdbx_description
1 polymer ?
#
loop_
_entity_poly.entity_id
_entity_poly.type
_entity_poly.pdbx_seq_one_letter_code
_entity_poly.pdbx_strand_id
1 'polypeptide(L)'
;MQFTLKALSVFAASLLFSAVAAAPQCQPGDAWPDVHDCHNFFECAAGGIPVLKTCGPGTAYCPVTGVCDYEFKIPSCHPHGAIPKGPEHGKTPQGWGFPGAHGRPGGQGH
;
A
#
# COMPACT_ATOMS: atom_id res chain seq x y z
N MET A 1 -36.91 35.76 34.71
CA MET A 1 -35.51 35.26 34.81
C MET A 1 -35.40 33.81 34.29
N GLN A 2 -36.00 33.47 33.13
CA GLN A 2 -36.04 32.09 32.60
C GLN A 2 -35.41 31.94 31.19
N PHE A 3 -35.09 33.05 30.53
CA PHE A 3 -34.48 33.04 29.19
C PHE A 3 -32.97 32.75 29.20
N THR A 4 -32.29 33.02 30.31
CA THR A 4 -30.84 32.80 30.46
C THR A 4 -30.47 31.33 30.69
N LEU A 5 -31.35 30.56 31.35
CA LEU A 5 -31.13 29.12 31.62
C LEU A 5 -31.16 28.28 30.34
N LYS A 6 -31.98 28.65 29.35
CA LYS A 6 -32.09 27.94 28.07
C LYS A 6 -30.86 28.16 27.20
N ALA A 7 -30.32 29.38 27.14
CA ALA A 7 -29.10 29.67 26.39
C ALA A 7 -27.87 28.93 26.97
N LEU A 8 -27.75 28.87 28.29
CA LEU A 8 -26.65 28.16 28.95
C LEU A 8 -26.67 26.63 28.70
N SER A 9 -27.86 26.03 28.57
CA SER A 9 -28.00 24.61 28.24
C SER A 9 -27.54 24.24 26.82
N VAL A 10 -27.69 25.16 25.87
CA VAL A 10 -27.27 24.95 24.47
C VAL A 10 -25.74 25.06 24.34
N PHE A 11 -25.11 25.99 25.05
CA PHE A 11 -23.66 26.14 25.05
C PHE A 11 -22.92 24.96 25.70
N ALA A 12 -23.47 24.36 26.76
CA ALA A 12 -22.89 23.20 27.42
C ALA A 12 -22.96 21.92 26.55
N ALA A 13 -24.03 21.75 25.76
CA ALA A 13 -24.16 20.62 24.85
C ALA A 13 -23.12 20.66 23.72
N SER A 14 -22.79 21.84 23.19
CA SER A 14 -21.79 22.01 22.13
C SER A 14 -20.36 21.64 22.55
N LEU A 15 -20.03 21.74 23.84
CA LEU A 15 -18.70 21.41 24.36
C LEU A 15 -18.49 19.91 24.62
N LEU A 16 -19.57 19.12 24.65
CA LEU A 16 -19.50 17.67 24.89
C LEU A 16 -19.29 16.84 23.61
N PHE A 17 -19.44 17.43 22.42
CA PHE A 17 -19.33 16.71 21.14
C PHE A 17 -17.92 16.67 20.53
N SER A 18 -16.93 17.35 21.10
CA SER A 18 -15.60 17.49 20.49
C SER A 18 -14.53 16.60 21.11
N ALA A 19 -14.90 15.46 21.70
CA ALA A 19 -13.92 14.42 22.02
C ALA A 19 -13.61 13.62 20.74
N VAL A 20 -12.86 14.23 19.82
CA VAL A 20 -12.20 13.48 18.73
C VAL A 20 -11.13 12.64 19.40
N ALA A 21 -11.49 11.40 19.75
CA ALA A 21 -10.49 10.39 20.06
C ALA A 21 -9.59 10.28 18.82
N ALA A 22 -8.32 10.64 18.97
CA ALA A 22 -7.32 10.46 17.91
C ALA A 22 -7.17 8.96 17.66
N ALA A 23 -7.98 8.41 16.76
CA ALA A 23 -7.88 7.03 16.36
C ALA A 23 -6.52 6.83 15.67
N PRO A 24 -5.80 5.72 15.96
CA PRO A 24 -4.58 5.39 15.24
C PRO A 24 -4.87 5.31 13.73
N GLN A 25 -3.96 5.83 12.90
CA GLN A 25 -4.15 5.88 11.44
C GLN A 25 -4.08 4.48 10.81
N CYS A 26 -3.41 3.54 11.48
CA CYS A 26 -3.19 2.16 11.04
C CYS A 26 -3.00 1.24 12.27
N GLN A 27 -3.08 -0.09 12.08
CA GLN A 27 -2.77 -1.04 13.15
C GLN A 27 -1.27 -1.41 13.13
N PRO A 28 -0.59 -1.49 14.28
CA PRO A 28 0.80 -1.91 14.32
C PRO A 28 1.01 -3.27 13.62
N GLY A 29 1.97 -3.33 12.70
CA GLY A 29 2.23 -4.51 11.88
C GLY A 29 1.57 -4.48 10.49
N ASP A 30 0.65 -3.56 10.22
CA ASP A 30 0.19 -3.30 8.86
C ASP A 30 1.35 -2.75 8.01
N ALA A 31 1.45 -3.22 6.77
CA ALA A 31 2.41 -2.70 5.81
C ALA A 31 1.81 -2.62 4.39
N TRP A 32 2.11 -1.54 3.67
CA TRP A 32 1.55 -1.28 2.34
C TRP A 32 2.57 -0.61 1.42
N PRO A 33 2.48 -0.82 0.10
CA PRO A 33 3.42 -0.25 -0.86
C PRO A 33 3.29 1.27 -0.93
N ASP A 34 4.40 1.95 -1.20
CA ASP A 34 4.34 3.33 -1.67
C ASP A 34 3.84 3.37 -3.12
N VAL A 35 3.05 4.40 -3.44
CA VAL A 35 2.44 4.59 -4.76
C VAL A 35 3.37 5.28 -5.74
N HIS A 36 4.43 5.93 -5.24
CA HIS A 36 5.38 6.71 -6.04
C HIS A 36 6.67 5.94 -6.31
N ASP A 37 7.16 5.15 -5.35
CA ASP A 37 8.37 4.35 -5.48
C ASP A 37 8.12 2.90 -5.04
N CYS A 38 8.29 1.95 -5.97
CA CYS A 38 8.10 0.53 -5.69
C CYS A 38 9.14 -0.06 -4.71
N HIS A 39 10.27 0.63 -4.50
CA HIS A 39 11.28 0.26 -3.51
C HIS A 39 10.89 0.68 -2.10
N ASN A 40 9.89 1.54 -1.97
CA ASN A 40 9.43 2.07 -0.71
C ASN A 40 8.12 1.42 -0.26
N PHE A 41 7.96 1.33 1.05
CA PHE A 41 6.74 0.85 1.68
C PHE A 41 6.55 1.53 3.02
N PHE A 42 5.32 1.59 3.47
CA PHE A 42 4.99 2.07 4.80
C PHE A 42 4.77 0.88 5.72
N GLU A 43 5.28 0.97 6.94
CA GLU A 43 4.96 0.05 8.02
C GLU A 43 4.38 0.83 9.19
N CYS A 44 3.29 0.33 9.74
CA CYS A 44 2.65 0.94 10.89
C CYS A 44 3.40 0.57 12.17
N ALA A 45 3.99 1.58 12.80
CA ALA A 45 4.68 1.44 14.08
C ALA A 45 3.69 1.49 15.26
N ALA A 46 4.22 1.24 16.47
CA ALA A 46 3.47 1.44 17.70
C ALA A 46 2.86 2.86 17.76
N GLY A 47 1.60 2.95 18.21
CA GLY A 47 0.85 4.21 18.22
C GLY A 47 0.12 4.53 16.92
N GLY A 48 0.12 3.63 15.93
CA GLY A 48 -0.63 3.81 14.69
C GLY A 48 0.00 4.85 13.76
N ILE A 49 1.33 4.92 13.76
CA ILE A 49 2.11 5.90 13.01
C ILE A 49 2.73 5.21 11.79
N PRO A 50 2.38 5.61 10.55
CA PRO A 50 3.01 5.08 9.36
C PRO A 50 4.46 5.57 9.25
N VAL A 51 5.39 4.64 9.06
CA VAL A 51 6.81 4.94 8.85
C VAL A 51 7.19 4.48 7.46
N LEU A 52 7.72 5.40 6.64
CA LEU A 52 8.27 5.08 5.34
C LEU A 52 9.59 4.31 5.51
N LYS A 53 9.70 3.17 4.84
CA LYS A 53 10.88 2.32 4.78
C LYS A 53 11.24 2.08 3.31
N THR A 54 12.52 1.84 3.08
CA THR A 54 13.05 1.55 1.75
C THR A 54 13.69 0.17 1.79
N CYS A 55 13.38 -0.64 0.79
CA CYS A 55 13.99 -1.95 0.57
C CYS A 55 15.49 -1.82 0.24
N GLY A 56 16.23 -2.91 0.43
CA GLY A 56 17.65 -2.95 0.08
C GLY A 56 17.88 -2.79 -1.43
N PRO A 57 19.11 -2.44 -1.86
CA PRO A 57 19.42 -2.32 -3.29
C PRO A 57 19.06 -3.59 -4.07
N GLY A 58 18.39 -3.43 -5.22
CA GLY A 58 17.95 -4.54 -6.08
C GLY A 58 16.67 -5.26 -5.62
N THR A 59 15.98 -4.73 -4.60
CA THR A 59 14.77 -5.32 -4.04
C THR A 59 13.65 -4.30 -3.92
N ALA A 60 12.41 -4.75 -4.03
CA ALA A 60 11.22 -3.92 -3.94
C ALA A 60 10.15 -4.60 -3.08
N TYR A 61 9.24 -3.80 -2.54
CA TYR A 61 8.24 -4.31 -1.59
C TYR A 61 7.18 -5.14 -2.32
N CYS A 62 6.99 -6.38 -1.85
CA CYS A 62 5.94 -7.26 -2.33
C CYS A 62 4.71 -7.18 -1.42
N PRO A 63 3.59 -6.56 -1.86
CA PRO A 63 2.40 -6.43 -1.02
C PRO A 63 1.70 -7.77 -0.73
N VAL A 64 2.01 -8.83 -1.49
CA VAL A 64 1.44 -10.17 -1.29
C VAL A 64 2.13 -10.91 -0.14
N THR A 65 3.45 -10.78 -0.03
CA THR A 65 4.24 -11.47 1.00
C THR A 65 4.59 -10.56 2.18
N GLY A 66 4.42 -9.24 2.05
CA GLY A 66 4.74 -8.26 3.07
C GLY A 66 6.25 -8.04 3.29
N VAL A 67 7.09 -8.44 2.33
CA VAL A 67 8.56 -8.36 2.46
C VAL A 67 9.19 -7.82 1.17
N CYS A 68 10.44 -7.37 1.27
CA CYS A 68 11.25 -7.01 0.11
C CYS A 68 11.69 -8.28 -0.63
N ASP A 69 11.31 -8.41 -1.90
CA ASP A 69 11.81 -9.45 -2.82
C ASP A 69 12.52 -8.76 -3.99
N TYR A 70 13.17 -9.52 -4.87
CA TYR A 70 13.85 -8.98 -6.03
C TYR A 70 12.91 -8.16 -6.90
N GLU A 71 13.36 -6.95 -7.26
CA GLU A 71 12.54 -5.97 -7.99
C GLU A 71 11.97 -6.53 -9.30
N PHE A 72 12.70 -7.39 -10.01
CA PHE A 72 12.27 -8.02 -11.28
C PHE A 72 11.03 -8.91 -11.15
N LYS A 73 10.68 -9.34 -9.93
CA LYS A 73 9.46 -10.10 -9.66
C LYS A 73 8.26 -9.21 -9.34
N ILE A 74 8.52 -7.93 -9.03
CA ILE A 74 7.51 -7.00 -8.52
C ILE A 74 6.90 -6.23 -9.70
N PRO A 75 5.59 -6.42 -9.98
CA PRO A 75 4.94 -5.78 -11.12
C PRO A 75 4.90 -4.26 -11.04
N SER A 76 4.81 -3.69 -9.84
CA SER A 76 4.81 -2.23 -9.63
C SER A 76 6.13 -1.57 -10.02
N CYS A 77 7.25 -2.32 -10.05
CA CYS A 77 8.52 -1.83 -10.57
C CYS A 77 8.66 -2.00 -12.09
N HIS A 78 7.75 -2.76 -12.73
CA HIS A 78 7.82 -3.10 -14.15
C HIS A 78 6.50 -2.83 -14.87
N PRO A 79 5.96 -1.59 -14.83
CA PRO A 79 4.66 -1.27 -15.42
C PRO A 79 4.57 -1.50 -16.94
N HIS A 80 5.71 -1.71 -17.64
CA HIS A 80 5.74 -1.91 -19.10
C HIS A 80 6.67 -3.03 -19.61
N GLY A 81 6.83 -4.12 -18.85
CA GLY A 81 7.43 -5.35 -19.41
C GLY A 81 8.92 -5.28 -19.75
N ALA A 82 9.65 -4.30 -19.21
CA ALA A 82 11.10 -4.32 -19.21
C ALA A 82 11.59 -5.32 -18.16
N ILE A 83 11.44 -6.63 -18.41
CA ILE A 83 12.17 -7.64 -17.64
C ILE A 83 13.65 -7.47 -18.04
N PRO A 84 14.56 -6.99 -17.16
CA PRO A 84 15.97 -7.06 -17.47
C PRO A 84 16.37 -8.54 -17.53
N LYS A 85 16.88 -8.98 -18.69
CA LYS A 85 17.41 -10.33 -18.85
C LYS A 85 18.68 -10.49 -18.00
N GLY A 86 18.51 -10.90 -16.75
CA GLY A 86 19.61 -11.43 -15.95
C GLY A 86 20.15 -12.75 -16.53
N PRO A 87 21.35 -13.20 -16.13
CA PRO A 87 21.94 -14.43 -16.64
C PRO A 87 21.06 -15.61 -16.23
N GLU A 88 20.47 -16.22 -17.25
CA GLU A 88 19.57 -17.36 -17.19
C GLU A 88 20.21 -18.54 -16.46
N HIS A 89 19.94 -18.67 -15.16
CA HIS A 89 20.08 -19.94 -14.46
C HIS A 89 18.69 -20.42 -14.07
N GLY A 90 18.23 -21.39 -14.87
CA GLY A 90 16.90 -21.95 -14.92
C GLY A 90 16.21 -22.18 -13.58
N LYS A 91 15.11 -21.47 -13.41
CA LYS A 91 13.79 -21.95 -12.95
C LYS A 91 12.91 -20.71 -12.92
N THR A 92 12.03 -20.56 -13.92
CA THR A 92 10.90 -19.64 -13.82
C THR A 92 10.08 -20.07 -12.58
N PRO A 93 9.98 -19.26 -11.52
CA PRO A 93 8.96 -19.49 -10.51
C PRO A 93 7.67 -19.02 -11.16
N GLN A 94 6.80 -20.00 -11.42
CA GLN A 94 5.37 -19.88 -11.70
C GLN A 94 4.89 -18.43 -11.75
N GLY A 95 4.73 -17.94 -12.98
CA GLY A 95 4.18 -16.61 -13.22
C GLY A 95 2.90 -16.44 -12.41
N TRP A 96 2.81 -15.30 -11.74
CA TRP A 96 1.58 -14.84 -11.10
C TRP A 96 0.50 -14.78 -12.17
N GLY A 97 -0.34 -15.81 -12.23
CA GLY A 97 -1.43 -15.93 -13.17
C GLY A 97 -2.43 -14.82 -12.87
N PHE A 98 -2.41 -13.76 -13.66
CA PHE A 98 -3.51 -12.82 -13.75
C PHE A 98 -4.65 -13.51 -14.53
N PRO A 99 -5.83 -13.75 -13.94
CA PRO A 99 -7.01 -14.13 -14.71
C PRO A 99 -7.45 -12.90 -15.51
N GLY A 100 -6.98 -12.73 -16.75
CA GLY A 100 -7.45 -11.64 -17.61
C GLY A 100 -6.73 -11.37 -18.93
N ALA A 101 -5.52 -11.87 -19.16
CA ALA A 101 -4.82 -11.62 -20.42
C ALA A 101 -5.11 -12.72 -21.46
N HIS A 102 -6.30 -12.69 -22.07
CA HIS A 102 -6.55 -13.45 -23.31
C HIS A 102 -5.69 -12.87 -24.44
N GLY A 103 -4.48 -13.42 -24.62
CA GLY A 103 -3.62 -13.16 -25.77
C GLY A 103 -4.33 -13.58 -27.06
N ARG A 104 -4.44 -12.65 -28.01
CA ARG A 104 -4.88 -12.93 -29.39
C ARG A 104 -3.87 -13.89 -30.05
N PRO A 105 -4.30 -15.00 -30.66
CA PRO A 105 -3.37 -15.89 -31.36
C PRO A 105 -2.86 -15.19 -32.63
N GLY A 106 -1.56 -15.37 -32.90
CA GLY A 106 -0.84 -14.76 -34.00
C GLY A 106 -1.40 -15.15 -35.37
N GLY A 107 -1.46 -14.17 -36.27
CA GLY A 107 -1.75 -14.38 -37.69
C GLY A 107 -0.49 -14.81 -38.44
N GLN A 108 -0.58 -15.94 -39.13
CA GLN A 108 0.35 -16.30 -40.21
C GLN A 108 0.16 -15.34 -41.39
N GLY A 109 1.25 -14.83 -41.94
CA GLY A 109 1.27 -14.03 -43.16
C GLY A 109 2.31 -14.57 -44.12
N HIS A 110 1.79 -15.07 -45.25
CA HIS A 110 2.35 -15.41 -46.58
C HIS A 110 3.86 -15.36 -46.82
#